data_AF-A0A418X6I3-F1
#
_entry.id   AF-A0A418X6I3-F1
#
_cell.length_a   1.000
_cell.length_b   1.000
_cell.length_c   1.000
_cell.angle_alpha   90.00
_cell.angle_beta   90.00
_cell.angle_gamma   90.00
#
_symmetry.space_group_name_H-M   'P 1'
#
loop_
_entity.id
_entity.type
_entity.pdbx_description
1 polymer ?
#
loop_
_entity_poly.entity_id
_entity_poly.type
_entity_poly.pdbx_seq_one_letter_code
_entity_poly.pdbx_strand_id
1 'polypeptide(L)'
;MNFTIEHAGGARDSFGNYKYRILEDGHLIAHYWHDYRGDEHGIDFVNGTSDLWPVGRMIEFVQGGGPKPLTLSEKAIAYLNSKLGR
;
A
#
# COMPACT_ATOMS: atom_id res chain seq x y z
N MET A 1 4.25 13.44 -10.04
CA MET A 1 4.02 13.05 -8.63
C MET A 1 4.72 11.75 -8.42
N ASN A 2 5.54 11.67 -7.36
CA ASN A 2 6.27 10.45 -7.07
C ASN A 2 5.67 9.80 -5.84
N PHE A 3 4.94 8.71 -6.05
CA PHE A 3 4.49 7.87 -4.95
C PHE A 3 5.57 6.87 -4.60
N THR A 4 5.87 6.73 -3.31
CA THR A 4 6.76 5.70 -2.80
C THR A 4 6.02 4.84 -1.79
N ILE A 5 6.46 3.59 -1.67
CA ILE A 5 5.94 2.64 -0.69
C ILE A 5 7.11 2.08 0.11
N GLU A 6 6.93 1.99 1.41
CA GLU A 6 7.91 1.42 2.32
C GLU A 6 7.23 0.59 3.41
N HIS A 7 7.97 -0.33 4.01
CA HIS A 7 7.45 -1.06 5.17
C HIS A 7 7.17 -0.09 6.33
N ALA A 8 6.08 -0.33 7.05
CA ALA A 8 5.72 0.47 8.22
C ALA A 8 6.68 0.26 9.41
N GLY A 9 7.57 -0.74 9.35
CA GLY A 9 8.52 -1.09 10.41
C GLY A 9 7.87 -1.87 11.57
N GLY A 10 8.70 -2.33 12.51
CA GLY A 10 8.28 -3.08 13.70
C GLY A 10 8.38 -4.60 13.57
N ALA A 11 8.41 -5.28 14.73
CA ALA A 11 8.31 -6.73 14.78
C ALA A 11 6.89 -7.14 14.34
N ARG A 12 6.80 -8.00 13.33
CA ARG A 12 5.54 -8.60 12.88
C ARG A 12 5.40 -9.97 13.53
N ASP A 13 4.25 -10.24 14.13
CA ASP A 13 3.89 -11.61 14.52
C ASP A 13 3.90 -12.52 13.29
N SER A 14 4.21 -13.82 13.44
CA SER A 14 4.33 -14.74 12.31
C SER A 14 3.10 -14.75 11.39
N PHE A 15 1.91 -14.47 11.94
CA PHE A 15 0.64 -14.39 11.22
C PHE A 15 0.03 -12.97 11.20
N GLY A 16 0.78 -11.95 11.62
CA GLY A 16 0.32 -10.57 11.59
C GLY A 16 0.29 -10.00 10.17
N ASN A 17 -0.50 -8.94 9.97
CA ASN A 17 -0.62 -8.26 8.68
C ASN A 17 0.72 -7.64 8.26
N TYR A 18 0.98 -7.67 6.96
CA TYR A 18 1.98 -6.82 6.34
C TYR A 18 1.42 -5.40 6.28
N LYS A 19 2.20 -4.41 6.73
CA LYS A 19 1.82 -3.01 6.75
C LYS A 19 2.86 -2.16 6.03
N TYR A 20 2.37 -1.21 5.27
CA TYR A 20 3.17 -0.35 4.42
C TYR A 20 2.71 1.10 4.59
N ARG A 21 3.66 2.02 4.44
CA ARG A 21 3.41 3.46 4.36
C ARG A 21 3.50 3.86 2.89
N ILE A 22 2.51 4.61 2.42
CA ILE A 22 2.51 5.22 1.10
C ILE A 22 2.79 6.70 1.29
N LEU A 23 3.85 7.17 0.64
CA LEU A 23 4.24 8.56 0.67
C LEU A 23 4.04 9.18 -0.70
N GLU A 24 3.66 10.44 -0.71
CA GLU A 24 3.72 11.32 -1.86
C GLU A 24 4.75 12.41 -1.61
N ASP A 25 5.77 12.49 -2.47
CA ASP A 25 6.81 13.52 -2.38
C ASP A 25 7.39 13.64 -0.95
N GLY A 26 7.51 12.50 -0.26
CA GLY A 26 8.02 12.38 1.12
C GLY A 26 6.97 12.53 2.23
N HIS A 27 5.71 12.83 1.92
CA HIS A 27 4.64 12.99 2.91
C HIS A 27 3.75 11.75 2.98
N LEU A 28 3.52 11.23 4.18
CA LEU A 28 2.62 10.10 4.39
C LEU A 28 1.19 10.47 3.99
N ILE A 29 0.61 9.71 3.06
CA ILE A 29 -0.77 9.92 2.58
C ILE A 29 -1.71 8.76 2.93
N ALA A 30 -1.16 7.55 3.09
CA ALA A 30 -1.96 6.37 3.42
C ALA A 30 -1.11 5.24 4.02
N HIS A 31 -1.79 4.33 4.71
CA HIS A 31 -1.26 3.03 5.10
C HIS A 31 -1.93 1.95 4.27
N TYR A 32 -1.14 1.08 3.66
CA TYR A 32 -1.64 -0.10 2.98
C TYR A 32 -1.34 -1.35 3.81
N TRP A 33 -2.24 -2.32 3.79
CA TRP A 33 -2.02 -3.58 4.49
C TRP A 33 -2.56 -4.76 3.70
N HIS A 34 -1.95 -5.92 3.91
CA HIS A 34 -2.54 -7.20 3.53
C HIS A 34 -2.29 -8.24 4.63
N ASP A 35 -3.16 -9.22 4.74
CA ASP A 35 -2.97 -10.32 5.69
C ASP A 35 -1.76 -11.20 5.31
N TYR A 36 -1.44 -12.18 6.15
CA TYR A 36 -0.30 -13.07 5.91
C TYR A 36 -0.38 -13.85 4.58
N ARG A 37 -1.59 -14.14 4.08
CA ARG A 37 -1.83 -14.92 2.85
C ARG A 37 -1.94 -14.03 1.61
N GLY A 38 -2.14 -12.72 1.80
CA GLY A 38 -2.49 -11.78 0.75
C GLY A 38 -3.93 -11.92 0.27
N ASP A 39 -4.79 -12.61 1.04
CA ASP A 39 -6.19 -12.83 0.70
C ASP A 39 -6.97 -11.54 0.98
N GLU A 40 -6.88 -11.03 2.21
CA GLU A 40 -7.46 -9.73 2.58
C GLU A 40 -6.43 -8.61 2.49
N HIS A 41 -6.87 -7.44 2.02
CA HIS A 41 -6.05 -6.24 1.96
C HIS A 41 -6.90 -4.96 1.89
N GLY A 42 -6.29 -3.85 2.29
CA GLY A 42 -6.95 -2.56 2.34
C GLY A 42 -5.99 -1.40 2.43
N ILE A 43 -6.56 -0.21 2.32
CA ILE A 43 -5.84 1.06 2.41
C ILE A 43 -6.60 2.04 3.31
N ASP A 44 -5.86 2.67 4.23
CA ASP A 44 -6.34 3.66 5.17
C ASP A 44 -5.63 4.99 4.90
N PHE A 45 -6.36 5.98 4.39
CA PHE A 45 -5.81 7.30 4.09
C PHE A 45 -5.75 8.18 5.35
N VAL A 46 -4.80 9.11 5.39
CA VAL A 46 -4.62 10.04 6.54
C VAL A 46 -5.79 11.01 6.73
N ASN A 47 -6.64 11.18 5.71
CA ASN A 47 -7.87 11.96 5.78
C ASN A 47 -9.05 11.19 6.42
N GLY A 48 -8.83 9.94 6.84
CA GLY A 48 -9.84 9.08 7.47
C GLY A 48 -10.67 8.23 6.51
N THR A 49 -10.49 8.36 5.19
CA THR A 49 -11.15 7.46 4.22
C THR A 49 -10.41 6.13 4.13
N SER A 50 -11.13 5.04 3.95
CA SER A 50 -10.57 3.70 3.81
C SER A 50 -11.29 2.90 2.74
N ASP A 51 -10.55 2.10 1.99
CA ASP A 51 -11.13 1.13 1.06
C ASP A 51 -10.54 -0.27 1.32
N LEU A 52 -11.39 -1.27 1.13
CA LEU A 52 -10.94 -2.66 1.02
C LEU A 52 -10.74 -2.98 -0.47
N TRP A 53 -9.75 -3.81 -0.78
CA TRP A 53 -9.49 -4.29 -2.15
C TRP A 53 -9.28 -3.19 -3.22
N PRO A 54 -8.38 -2.21 -3.02
CA PRO A 54 -8.27 -1.02 -3.88
C PRO A 54 -8.02 -1.28 -5.37
N VAL A 55 -7.32 -2.38 -5.74
CA VAL A 55 -6.96 -2.66 -7.16
C VAL A 55 -7.05 -4.13 -7.56
N GLY A 56 -8.04 -4.87 -7.05
CA GLY A 56 -8.16 -6.30 -7.33
C GLY A 56 -7.36 -7.11 -6.33
N ARG A 57 -6.27 -7.77 -6.73
CA ARG A 57 -5.41 -8.57 -5.81
C ARG A 57 -4.29 -7.73 -5.20
N MET A 58 -3.75 -8.16 -4.06
CA MET A 58 -2.65 -7.42 -3.39
C MET A 58 -1.40 -7.25 -4.29
N ILE A 59 -1.09 -8.23 -5.13
CA ILE A 59 0.03 -8.20 -6.10
C ILE A 59 -0.18 -7.20 -7.24
N GLU A 60 -1.43 -6.80 -7.45
CA GLU A 60 -1.79 -5.74 -8.40
C GLU A 60 -1.66 -4.37 -7.76
N PHE A 61 -1.47 -4.29 -6.43
CA PHE A 61 -1.18 -3.04 -5.72
C PHE A 61 0.31 -2.86 -5.48
N VAL A 62 0.92 -3.83 -4.80
CA VAL A 62 2.34 -3.82 -4.39
C VAL A 62 3.13 -4.84 -5.20
N GLN A 63 4.30 -4.43 -5.67
CA GLN A 63 5.22 -5.26 -6.43
C GLN A 63 6.62 -5.26 -5.80
N GLY A 64 7.41 -6.28 -6.14
CA GLY A 64 8.75 -6.45 -5.60
C GLY A 64 8.76 -7.02 -4.19
N GLY A 65 9.71 -6.58 -3.37
CA GLY A 65 9.97 -7.16 -2.05
C GLY A 65 11.05 -8.25 -2.09
N GLY A 66 11.67 -8.50 -0.93
CA GLY A 66 12.83 -9.37 -0.81
C GLY A 66 14.07 -8.78 -1.50
N PRO A 67 14.63 -9.42 -2.55
CA PRO A 67 15.81 -8.89 -3.27
C PRO A 67 15.47 -7.75 -4.24
N LYS A 68 14.18 -7.53 -4.54
CA LYS A 68 13.74 -6.44 -5.44
C LYS A 68 13.21 -5.26 -4.62
N PRO A 69 13.40 -4.01 -5.08
CA PRO A 69 12.79 -2.84 -4.46
C PRO A 69 11.28 -3.01 -4.36
N LEU A 70 10.70 -2.55 -3.26
CA LEU A 70 9.25 -2.49 -3.08
C LEU A 70 8.70 -1.30 -3.86
N THR A 71 7.73 -1.53 -4.74
CA THR A 71 7.15 -0.49 -5.59
C THR A 71 5.64 -0.61 -5.69
N LEU A 72 4.98 0.49 -6.04
CA LEU A 72 3.57 0.50 -6.43
C LEU A 72 3.44 0.10 -7.90
N SER A 73 2.39 -0.64 -8.23
CA SER A 73 2.05 -0.91 -9.63
C SER A 73 1.48 0.34 -10.32
N GLU A 74 1.41 0.33 -11.65
CA GLU A 74 0.69 1.36 -12.41
C GLU A 74 -0.80 1.46 -12.02
N LYS A 75 -1.44 0.32 -11.72
CA LYS A 75 -2.84 0.29 -11.28
C LYS A 75 -3.01 0.96 -9.91
N ALA A 76 -2.07 0.73 -8.98
CA ALA A 76 -2.07 1.38 -7.67
C ALA A 76 -1.90 2.89 -7.81
N ILE A 77 -0.97 3.33 -8.66
CA ILE A 77 -0.76 4.75 -8.94
C ILE A 77 -2.01 5.40 -9.54
N ALA A 78 -2.67 4.75 -10.50
CA ALA A 78 -3.92 5.23 -11.09
C ALA A 78 -5.05 5.33 -10.05
N TYR A 79 -5.19 4.33 -9.19
CA TYR A 79 -6.14 4.33 -8.08
C TYR A 79 -5.86 5.50 -7.10
N LEU A 80 -4.60 5.71 -6.70
CA LEU A 80 -4.22 6.79 -5.79
C LEU A 80 -4.50 8.17 -6.40
N ASN A 81 -4.18 8.39 -7.68
CA ASN A 81 -4.49 9.63 -8.37
C ASN A 81 -6.01 9.90 -8.39
N SER A 82 -6.81 8.89 -8.71
CA SER A 82 -8.27 8.99 -8.70
C SER A 82 -8.81 9.38 -7.32
N LYS A 83 -8.30 8.80 -6.24
CA LYS A 83 -8.73 9.09 -4.86
C LYS A 83 -8.30 10.47 -4.37
N LEU A 84 -7.16 10.96 -4.85
CA LEU A 84 -6.63 12.27 -4.49
C LEU A 84 -7.13 13.40 -5.41
N GLY A 85 -8.00 13.09 -6.38
CA GLY A 85 -8.62 14.06 -7.29
C GLY A 85 -7.65 14.61 -8.34
N ARG A 86 -6.82 13.75 -8.92
CA ARG A 86 -5.73 14.12 -9.84
C ARG A 86 -5.79 13.39 -11.17
#